data_AF-A0A2V8DMY1-F1
#
_entry.id   AF-A0A2V8DMY1-F1
#
_cell.length_a   1.000
_cell.length_b   1.000
_cell.length_c   1.000
_cell.angle_alpha   90.00
_cell.angle_beta   90.00
_cell.angle_gamma   90.00
#
_symmetry.space_group_name_H-M   'P 1'
#
loop_
_entity.id
_entity.type
_entity.pdbx_description
1 polymer ?
#
loop_
_entity_poly.entity_id
_entity_poly.type
_entity_poly.pdbx_seq_one_letter_code
_entity_poly.pdbx_strand_id
1 'polypeptide(L)'
;IAAGAADEDCLTPGINPPGCDNDQKLDTSAGAAYVFVRNGGTWTQQAFIKSSNPHRQDWFGVRLNISGDGNTLAVGAQNEDSAAKGINGNQADTSAPEAGAVYHFTRSGTTWTQQAYVKASNTAAGDEFGSSIALSRDGRIMVVGARGEDSGAKGVNGNQADKTVRGAGAAYVFVR
;
A
#
# COMPACT_ATOMS: atom_id res chain seq x y z
N ILE A 1 14.78 8.54 -1.56
CA ILE A 1 14.45 7.25 -2.21
C ILE A 1 13.64 6.43 -1.21
N ALA A 2 12.74 5.58 -1.68
CA ALA A 2 12.05 4.61 -0.86
C ALA A 2 12.31 3.20 -1.40
N ALA A 3 12.41 2.22 -0.51
CA ALA A 3 12.64 0.82 -0.83
C ALA A 3 11.69 -0.04 0.02
N GLY A 4 11.29 -1.20 -0.49
CA GLY A 4 10.39 -2.10 0.21
C GLY A 4 11.07 -3.44 0.50
N ALA A 5 10.65 -4.08 1.57
CA ALA A 5 11.02 -5.45 1.92
C ALA A 5 9.73 -6.26 2.03
N ALA A 6 9.63 -7.35 1.27
CA ALA A 6 8.48 -8.26 1.34
C ALA A 6 8.51 -9.09 2.62
N ASP A 7 9.72 -9.48 3.00
CA ASP A 7 10.01 -10.32 4.14
C ASP A 7 10.58 -9.44 5.22
N GLU A 8 9.70 -9.04 6.14
CA GLU A 8 10.10 -8.26 7.31
C GLU A 8 9.16 -8.61 8.47
N ASP A 9 9.69 -9.38 9.42
CA ASP A 9 8.89 -10.25 10.31
C ASP A 9 8.26 -9.56 11.52
N CYS A 10 8.45 -8.25 11.65
CA CYS A 10 7.80 -7.51 12.71
C CYS A 10 6.32 -7.29 12.43
N LEU A 11 5.44 -7.54 13.40
CA LEU A 11 4.03 -7.14 13.36
C LEU A 11 3.73 -5.90 14.20
N THR A 12 4.76 -5.19 14.69
CA THR A 12 4.55 -3.92 15.39
C THR A 12 4.23 -2.83 14.37
N PRO A 13 3.04 -2.22 14.42
CA PRO A 13 2.61 -1.23 13.42
C PRO A 13 3.36 0.09 13.56
N GLY A 14 3.34 0.88 12.48
CA GLY A 14 3.69 2.29 12.51
C GLY A 14 5.07 2.63 11.97
N ILE A 15 5.57 3.80 12.38
CA ILE A 15 6.78 4.42 11.84
C ILE A 15 7.88 4.38 12.89
N ASN A 16 9.02 3.80 12.50
CA ASN A 16 10.14 3.44 13.37
C ASN A 16 9.70 2.64 14.61
N PRO A 17 8.87 1.58 14.46
CA PRO A 17 8.46 0.76 15.60
C PRO A 17 9.69 0.09 16.26
N PRO A 18 9.76 0.05 17.59
CA PRO A 18 10.88 -0.54 18.31
C PRO A 18 10.88 -2.07 18.21
N GLY A 19 12.07 -2.69 18.26
CA GLY A 19 12.20 -4.15 18.34
C GLY A 19 11.83 -4.90 17.05
N CYS A 20 11.77 -4.19 15.92
CA CYS A 20 11.56 -4.74 14.59
C CYS A 20 12.87 -4.92 13.80
N ASP A 21 14.02 -4.85 14.47
CA ASP A 21 15.37 -4.95 13.89
C ASP A 21 15.96 -6.36 14.01
N ASN A 22 15.19 -7.35 14.48
CA ASN A 22 15.60 -8.74 14.55
C ASN A 22 14.78 -9.63 13.60
N ASP A 23 15.47 -10.24 12.64
CA ASP A 23 14.96 -11.30 11.77
C ASP A 23 14.62 -12.54 12.64
N GLN A 24 13.32 -12.74 12.91
CA GLN A 24 12.84 -13.90 13.64
C GLN A 24 12.34 -14.94 12.64
N LYS A 25 13.00 -16.10 12.62
CA LYS A 25 12.88 -17.29 11.75
C LYS A 25 11.47 -17.84 11.43
N LEU A 26 10.38 -17.26 11.92
CA LEU A 26 9.03 -17.67 11.55
C LEU A 26 8.53 -16.72 10.46
N ASP A 27 8.76 -17.10 9.19
CA ASP A 27 8.36 -16.38 7.98
C ASP A 27 6.93 -15.83 8.09
N THR A 28 6.79 -14.53 8.38
CA THR A 28 5.48 -13.87 8.45
C THR A 28 5.23 -12.91 7.30
N SER A 29 6.27 -12.49 6.57
CA SER A 29 6.21 -11.66 5.35
C SER A 29 5.14 -10.56 5.39
N ALA A 30 4.99 -9.88 6.53
CA ALA A 30 4.09 -8.73 6.66
C ALA A 30 4.59 -7.55 5.84
N GLY A 31 5.91 -7.47 5.68
CA GLY A 31 6.61 -6.52 4.82
C GLY A 31 6.79 -5.14 5.44
N ALA A 32 7.67 -4.33 4.84
CA ALA A 32 8.04 -3.00 5.31
C ALA A 32 8.42 -2.06 4.17
N ALA A 33 8.42 -0.76 4.46
CA ALA A 33 9.00 0.26 3.61
C ALA A 33 10.08 1.07 4.35
N TYR A 34 11.14 1.42 3.66
CA TYR A 34 12.27 2.19 4.16
C TYR A 34 12.41 3.46 3.33
N VAL A 35 12.63 4.58 4.00
CA VAL A 35 12.91 5.86 3.34
C VAL A 35 14.35 6.26 3.64
N PHE A 36 15.12 6.51 2.59
CA PHE A 36 16.49 7.02 2.71
C PHE A 36 16.58 8.43 2.14
N VAL A 37 17.27 9.29 2.86
CA VAL A 37 17.63 10.64 2.44
C VAL A 37 19.11 10.69 2.11
N ARG A 38 19.44 11.45 1.06
CA ARG A 38 20.84 11.72 0.72
C ARG A 38 21.17 13.14 1.13
N ASN A 39 22.16 13.31 1.99
CA ASN A 39 22.72 14.61 2.30
C ASN A 39 24.16 14.67 1.81
N GLY A 40 24.42 15.49 0.79
CA GLY A 40 25.66 15.45 0.02
C GLY A 40 25.88 14.07 -0.62
N GLY A 41 26.97 13.41 -0.24
CA GLY A 41 27.35 12.08 -0.74
C GLY A 41 26.71 10.90 0.00
N THR A 42 26.26 11.10 1.24
CA THR A 42 25.91 10.03 2.18
C THR A 42 24.41 9.75 2.18
N TRP A 43 24.06 8.47 2.14
CA TRP A 43 22.69 7.99 2.35
C TRP A 43 22.49 7.66 3.83
N THR A 44 21.38 8.14 4.41
CA THR A 44 20.94 7.75 5.75
C THR A 44 19.48 7.30 5.71
N GLN A 45 19.17 6.25 6.46
CA GLN A 45 17.79 5.84 6.67
C GLN A 45 17.10 6.87 7.55
N GLN A 46 15.95 7.36 7.10
CA GLN A 46 15.12 8.31 7.83
C GLN A 46 13.89 7.64 8.45
N ALA A 47 13.31 6.66 7.75
CA ALA A 47 12.13 5.96 8.24
C ALA A 47 12.21 4.47 7.91
N PHE A 48 11.75 3.68 8.86
CA PHE A 48 11.28 2.31 8.72
C PHE A 48 9.78 2.32 8.96
N ILE A 49 8.99 1.73 8.07
CA ILE A 49 7.53 1.88 8.07
C ILE A 49 6.91 0.49 7.96
N LYS A 50 6.02 0.20 8.91
CA LYS A 50 5.08 -0.91 8.89
C LYS A 50 3.69 -0.35 8.64
N SER A 51 2.80 -1.15 8.04
CA SER A 51 1.37 -0.79 7.96
C SER A 51 0.82 -0.52 9.37
N SER A 52 -0.30 0.20 9.45
CA SER A 52 -1.01 0.46 10.71
C SER A 52 -1.75 -0.76 11.27
N ASN A 53 -1.97 -1.78 10.46
CA ASN A 53 -2.67 -3.04 10.75
C ASN A 53 -1.93 -4.25 10.15
N PRO A 54 -0.64 -4.47 10.48
CA PRO A 54 0.16 -5.49 9.82
C PRO A 54 -0.38 -6.88 10.15
N HIS A 55 -0.65 -7.64 9.10
CA HIS A 55 -0.95 -9.06 9.16
C HIS A 55 0.10 -9.88 8.40
N ARG A 56 0.11 -11.19 8.66
CA ARG A 56 1.00 -12.11 7.98
C ARG A 56 0.65 -12.12 6.49
N GLN A 57 1.68 -12.09 5.65
CA GLN A 57 1.57 -12.20 4.19
C GLN A 57 0.84 -11.04 3.50
N ASP A 58 0.57 -9.93 4.20
CA ASP A 58 0.01 -8.70 3.60
C ASP A 58 0.91 -8.10 2.50
N TRP A 59 2.21 -8.43 2.54
CA TRP A 59 3.21 -7.99 1.56
C TRP A 59 3.32 -6.47 1.45
N PHE A 60 3.18 -5.77 2.58
CA PHE A 60 3.36 -4.33 2.64
C PHE A 60 4.77 -3.94 2.13
N GLY A 61 4.85 -2.99 1.21
CA GLY A 61 6.14 -2.54 0.67
C GLY A 61 6.58 -3.25 -0.60
N VAL A 62 5.96 -4.36 -1.01
CA VAL A 62 6.27 -5.05 -2.28
C VAL A 62 6.04 -4.14 -3.49
N ARG A 63 5.12 -3.19 -3.37
CA ARG A 63 4.90 -2.11 -4.32
C ARG A 63 4.88 -0.79 -3.57
N LEU A 64 5.61 0.20 -4.09
CA LEU A 64 5.59 1.54 -3.54
C LEU A 64 5.93 2.57 -4.61
N ASN A 65 5.58 3.83 -4.34
CA ASN A 65 5.98 4.98 -5.13
C ASN A 65 6.16 6.21 -4.25
N ILE A 66 7.08 7.10 -4.60
CA ILE A 66 7.33 8.35 -3.87
C ILE A 66 7.29 9.53 -4.85
N SER A 67 6.64 10.63 -4.45
CA SER A 67 6.54 11.85 -5.26
C SER A 67 7.91 12.45 -5.57
N GLY A 68 7.96 13.32 -6.59
CA GLY A 68 9.21 13.93 -7.05
C GLY A 68 9.87 14.88 -6.06
N ASP A 69 9.09 15.44 -5.12
CA ASP A 69 9.61 16.22 -3.99
C ASP A 69 9.99 15.35 -2.78
N GLY A 70 9.71 14.05 -2.83
CA GLY A 70 10.03 13.09 -1.76
C GLY A 70 9.12 13.18 -0.53
N ASN A 71 8.01 13.92 -0.59
CA ASN A 71 7.14 14.17 0.57
C ASN A 71 5.85 13.35 0.60
N THR A 72 5.51 12.63 -0.47
CA THR A 72 4.35 11.75 -0.54
C THR A 72 4.79 10.35 -0.89
N LEU A 73 4.43 9.37 -0.06
CA LEU A 73 4.76 7.96 -0.25
C LEU A 73 3.46 7.16 -0.28
N ALA A 74 3.29 6.33 -1.29
CA ALA A 74 2.22 5.34 -1.36
C ALA A 74 2.84 3.95 -1.30
N VAL A 75 2.33 3.10 -0.41
CA VAL A 75 2.83 1.74 -0.18
C VAL A 75 1.68 0.75 -0.30
N GLY A 76 1.83 -0.23 -1.18
CA GLY A 76 0.85 -1.29 -1.38
C GLY A 76 1.07 -2.45 -0.42
N ALA A 77 -0.03 -3.03 0.01
CA ALA A 77 -0.14 -4.33 0.68
C ALA A 77 -1.19 -5.13 -0.10
N GLN A 78 -0.76 -5.70 -1.23
CA GLN A 78 -1.68 -6.29 -2.21
C GLN A 78 -2.44 -7.51 -1.69
N ASN A 79 -1.95 -8.12 -0.61
CA ASN A 79 -2.57 -9.29 0.02
C ASN A 79 -3.30 -8.93 1.31
N GLU A 80 -3.45 -7.63 1.62
CA GLU A 80 -4.17 -7.21 2.83
C GLU A 80 -5.64 -7.63 2.79
N ASP A 81 -6.10 -8.18 3.91
CA ASP A 81 -7.47 -8.64 4.10
C ASP A 81 -8.34 -7.50 4.61
N SER A 82 -9.43 -7.16 3.93
CA SER A 82 -10.49 -6.28 4.43
C SER A 82 -11.57 -6.05 3.37
N ALA A 83 -12.84 -6.08 3.77
CA ALA A 83 -13.97 -5.71 2.90
C ALA A 83 -14.24 -4.19 2.89
N ALA A 84 -13.40 -3.39 3.56
CA ALA A 84 -13.48 -1.94 3.52
C ALA A 84 -13.42 -1.41 2.08
N LYS A 85 -14.16 -0.33 1.83
CA LYS A 85 -14.26 0.33 0.52
C LYS A 85 -13.84 1.79 0.63
N GLY A 86 -13.20 2.30 -0.42
CA GLY A 86 -12.79 3.70 -0.50
C GLY A 86 -11.70 4.06 0.52
N ILE A 87 -11.84 5.21 1.18
CA ILE A 87 -10.78 5.81 1.99
C ILE A 87 -11.13 5.72 3.47
N ASN A 88 -10.17 5.28 4.29
CA ASN A 88 -10.23 5.23 5.74
C ASN A 88 -11.39 4.38 6.30
N GLY A 89 -11.69 3.26 5.63
CA GLY A 89 -12.56 2.22 6.17
C GLY A 89 -11.93 1.47 7.36
N ASN A 90 -12.64 0.44 7.84
CA ASN A 90 -12.18 -0.35 8.98
C ASN A 90 -10.96 -1.22 8.63
N GLN A 91 -9.79 -0.85 9.17
CA GLN A 91 -8.53 -1.57 8.99
C GLN A 91 -8.40 -2.84 9.85
N ALA A 92 -9.29 -3.03 10.83
CA ALA A 92 -9.32 -4.25 11.63
C ALA A 92 -10.23 -5.33 11.02
N ASP A 93 -10.91 -5.02 9.91
CA ASP A 93 -11.72 -5.99 9.19
C ASP A 93 -10.82 -6.90 8.36
N THR A 94 -11.01 -8.22 8.47
CA THR A 94 -10.29 -9.25 7.72
C THR A 94 -11.24 -10.14 6.90
N SER A 95 -12.46 -9.68 6.64
CA SER A 95 -13.54 -10.51 6.05
C SER A 95 -13.47 -10.72 4.53
N ALA A 96 -12.58 -10.00 3.82
CA ALA A 96 -12.33 -10.21 2.39
C ALA A 96 -10.83 -10.45 2.17
N PRO A 97 -10.40 -11.72 2.05
CA PRO A 97 -8.99 -12.04 1.95
C PRO A 97 -8.38 -11.56 0.63
N GLU A 98 -7.11 -11.14 0.67
CA GLU A 98 -6.35 -10.71 -0.51
C GLU A 98 -7.03 -9.60 -1.34
N ALA A 99 -7.92 -8.83 -0.69
CA ALA A 99 -8.60 -7.72 -1.35
C ALA A 99 -7.62 -6.57 -1.65
N GLY A 100 -6.57 -6.46 -0.85
CA GLY A 100 -5.43 -5.56 -1.02
C GLY A 100 -5.71 -4.12 -0.62
N ALA A 101 -4.67 -3.40 -0.22
CA ALA A 101 -4.74 -2.02 0.23
C ALA A 101 -3.54 -1.18 -0.24
N VAL A 102 -3.73 0.15 -0.19
CA VAL A 102 -2.63 1.12 -0.28
C VAL A 102 -2.64 2.04 0.93
N TYR A 103 -1.47 2.29 1.49
CA TYR A 103 -1.25 3.21 2.60
C TYR A 103 -0.55 4.44 2.07
N HIS A 104 -1.16 5.60 2.29
CA HIS A 104 -0.65 6.89 1.84
C HIS A 104 -0.05 7.64 3.03
N PHE A 105 1.20 8.07 2.89
CA PHE A 105 1.96 8.78 3.90
C PHE A 105 2.43 10.12 3.35
N THR A 106 2.50 11.12 4.23
CA THR A 106 3.14 12.41 3.91
C THR A 106 4.25 12.71 4.90
N ARG A 107 5.19 13.56 4.46
CA ARG A 107 6.35 13.97 5.24
C ARG A 107 6.32 15.47 5.53
N SER A 108 6.62 15.83 6.78
CA SER A 108 6.93 17.20 7.19
C SER A 108 8.25 17.22 7.94
N GLY A 109 9.26 17.93 7.40
CA GLY A 109 10.62 17.90 7.92
C GLY A 109 11.24 16.50 7.81
N THR A 110 11.38 15.79 8.93
CA THR A 110 11.83 14.39 8.99
C THR A 110 10.73 13.42 9.41
N THR A 111 9.55 13.94 9.76
CA THR A 111 8.44 13.15 10.30
C THR A 111 7.56 12.66 9.16
N TRP A 112 7.41 11.35 9.07
CA TRP A 112 6.42 10.70 8.22
C TRP A 112 5.13 10.46 9.01
N THR A 113 3.98 10.51 8.33
CA THR A 113 2.68 10.25 8.96
C THR A 113 1.72 9.63 7.94
N GLN A 114 1.07 8.52 8.32
CA GLN A 114 0.00 7.94 7.52
C GLN A 114 -1.18 8.90 7.45
N GLN A 115 -1.59 9.25 6.23
CA GLN A 115 -2.72 10.12 5.95
C GLN A 115 -3.97 9.33 5.57
N ALA A 116 -3.80 8.18 4.92
CA ALA A 116 -4.93 7.37 4.50
C ALA A 116 -4.61 5.88 4.40
N TYR A 117 -5.64 5.09 4.66
CA TYR A 117 -5.79 3.71 4.23
C TYR A 117 -6.75 3.69 3.03
N VAL A 118 -6.32 3.12 1.91
CA VAL A 118 -6.97 3.27 0.61
C VAL A 118 -7.33 1.90 0.06
N LYS A 119 -8.61 1.75 -0.30
CA LYS A 119 -9.20 0.55 -0.88
C LYS A 119 -9.88 0.88 -2.20
N ALA A 120 -10.12 -0.16 -3.01
CA ALA A 120 -11.01 -0.05 -4.16
C ALA A 120 -12.41 0.43 -3.73
N SER A 121 -13.15 1.05 -4.63
CA SER A 121 -14.55 1.44 -4.37
C SER A 121 -15.51 0.26 -4.36
N ASN A 122 -15.12 -0.84 -5.01
CA ASN A 122 -15.87 -2.08 -5.19
C ASN A 122 -15.11 -3.32 -4.70
N THR A 123 -14.30 -3.16 -3.65
CA THR A 123 -13.50 -4.20 -3.00
C THR A 123 -14.19 -5.56 -2.94
N ALA A 124 -13.52 -6.58 -3.46
CA ALA A 124 -13.83 -7.99 -3.28
C ALA A 124 -12.56 -8.79 -2.94
N ALA A 125 -12.77 -9.98 -2.37
CA ALA A 125 -11.68 -10.89 -2.05
C ALA A 125 -10.91 -11.29 -3.32
N GLY A 126 -9.58 -11.31 -3.25
CA GLY A 126 -8.70 -11.64 -4.37
C GLY A 126 -8.57 -10.57 -5.45
N ASP A 127 -9.13 -9.36 -5.27
CA ASP A 127 -8.95 -8.27 -6.25
C ASP A 127 -7.50 -7.75 -6.31
N GLU A 128 -6.73 -7.95 -5.23
CA GLU A 128 -5.32 -7.58 -5.09
C GLU A 128 -5.05 -6.09 -5.39
N PHE A 129 -5.90 -5.21 -4.84
CA PHE A 129 -5.72 -3.76 -4.95
C PHE A 129 -4.38 -3.33 -4.33
N GLY A 130 -3.62 -2.50 -5.03
CA GLY A 130 -2.25 -2.12 -4.60
C GLY A 130 -1.14 -2.95 -5.27
N SER A 131 -1.49 -3.89 -6.15
CA SER A 131 -0.54 -4.69 -6.95
C SER A 131 0.32 -3.85 -7.93
N SER A 132 -0.09 -2.62 -8.22
CA SER A 132 0.73 -1.59 -8.87
C SER A 132 0.31 -0.19 -8.41
N ILE A 133 1.27 0.74 -8.32
CA ILE A 133 1.06 2.10 -7.84
C ILE A 133 1.89 3.08 -8.68
N ALA A 134 1.28 4.19 -9.08
CA ALA A 134 1.97 5.36 -9.63
C ALA A 134 1.52 6.64 -8.93
N LEU A 135 2.46 7.53 -8.63
CA LEU A 135 2.19 8.89 -8.15
C LEU A 135 2.59 9.91 -9.21
N SER A 136 1.82 11.00 -9.32
CA SER A 136 2.28 12.18 -10.04
C SER A 136 3.48 12.81 -9.34
N ARG A 137 4.26 13.61 -10.09
CA ARG A 137 5.46 14.28 -9.56
C ARG A 137 5.17 15.12 -8.32
N ASP A 138 4.00 15.75 -8.25
CA ASP A 138 3.54 16.57 -7.13
C ASP A 138 2.75 15.78 -6.05
N GLY A 139 2.61 14.46 -6.22
CA GLY A 139 1.91 13.58 -5.29
C GLY A 139 0.39 13.77 -5.21
N ARG A 140 -0.23 14.58 -6.09
CA ARG A 140 -1.67 14.88 -6.05
C ARG A 140 -2.55 13.84 -6.75
N ILE A 141 -1.97 13.06 -7.66
CA ILE A 141 -2.65 11.98 -8.38
C ILE A 141 -1.97 10.67 -8.00
N MET A 142 -2.79 9.70 -7.61
CA MET A 142 -2.35 8.32 -7.39
C MET A 142 -3.18 7.40 -8.29
N VAL A 143 -2.51 6.52 -9.03
CA VAL A 143 -3.17 5.45 -9.79
C VAL A 143 -2.79 4.12 -9.16
N VAL A 144 -3.79 3.29 -8.88
CA VAL A 144 -3.61 1.99 -8.24
C VAL A 144 -4.24 0.90 -9.10
N GLY A 145 -3.49 -0.17 -9.36
CA GLY A 145 -4.01 -1.37 -10.02
C GLY A 145 -4.55 -2.39 -9.03
N ALA A 146 -5.58 -3.13 -9.46
CA ALA A 146 -6.11 -4.32 -8.83
C ALA A 146 -6.16 -5.42 -9.90
N ARG A 147 -5.11 -6.25 -9.98
CA ARG A 147 -4.94 -7.20 -11.09
C ARG A 147 -5.91 -8.38 -11.03
N GLY A 148 -6.45 -8.67 -9.85
CA GLY A 148 -7.39 -9.77 -9.64
C GLY A 148 -8.85 -9.34 -9.83
N GLU A 149 -9.12 -8.06 -10.06
CA GLU A 149 -10.49 -7.56 -10.15
C GLU A 149 -11.26 -8.16 -11.34
N ASP A 150 -12.45 -8.67 -11.04
CA ASP A 150 -13.35 -9.23 -12.03
C ASP A 150 -14.23 -8.13 -12.65
N SER A 151 -14.18 -7.90 -13.97
CA SER A 151 -15.13 -7.01 -14.64
C SER A 151 -15.18 -7.19 -16.16
N GLY A 152 -16.40 -7.25 -16.72
CA GLY A 152 -16.63 -7.13 -18.17
C GLY A 152 -16.80 -5.70 -18.68
N ALA A 153 -16.73 -4.70 -17.78
CA ALA A 153 -16.96 -3.31 -18.12
C ALA A 153 -15.86 -2.76 -19.04
N LYS A 154 -16.23 -1.83 -19.93
CA LYS A 154 -15.32 -1.20 -20.89
C LYS A 154 -15.23 0.30 -20.65
N GLY A 155 -14.07 0.88 -20.95
CA GLY A 155 -13.84 2.32 -20.86
C GLY A 155 -13.58 2.80 -19.42
N VAL A 156 -13.71 4.11 -19.21
CA VAL A 156 -13.50 4.75 -17.90
C VAL A 156 -14.84 4.86 -17.19
N ASN A 157 -14.87 4.56 -15.89
CA ASN A 157 -16.08 4.62 -15.04
C ASN A 157 -17.22 3.71 -15.53
N GLY A 158 -16.88 2.51 -16.02
CA GLY A 158 -17.85 1.47 -16.33
C GLY A 158 -18.57 0.92 -15.08
N ASN A 159 -19.44 -0.06 -15.28
CA ASN A 159 -20.17 -0.69 -14.19
C ASN A 159 -19.22 -1.47 -13.25
N GLN A 160 -18.89 -0.89 -12.09
CA GLN A 160 -18.01 -1.52 -11.09
C GLN A 160 -18.62 -2.75 -10.39
N ALA A 161 -19.91 -3.02 -10.58
CA ALA A 161 -20.57 -4.23 -10.07
C ALA A 161 -20.56 -5.39 -11.08
N ASP A 162 -20.06 -5.16 -12.30
CA ASP A 162 -19.89 -6.22 -13.29
C ASP A 162 -18.80 -7.18 -12.82
N LYS A 163 -19.11 -8.48 -12.75
CA LYS A 163 -18.19 -9.58 -12.37
C LYS A 163 -18.15 -10.68 -13.45
N THR A 164 -18.48 -10.33 -14.70
CA THR A 164 -18.68 -11.30 -15.79
C THR A 164 -17.40 -11.83 -16.41
N VAL A 165 -16.27 -11.16 -16.22
CA VAL A 165 -14.94 -11.59 -16.71
C VAL A 165 -13.99 -11.65 -15.53
N ARG A 166 -13.51 -12.86 -15.21
CA ARG A 166 -12.64 -13.11 -14.05
C ARG A 166 -11.23 -12.56 -14.27
N GLY A 167 -10.67 -11.86 -13.29
CA GLY A 167 -9.29 -11.37 -13.28
C GLY A 167 -8.97 -10.46 -14.46
N ALA A 168 -9.95 -9.71 -14.95
CA ALA A 168 -9.76 -8.74 -16.04
C ALA A 168 -8.83 -7.60 -15.61
N GLY A 169 -8.83 -7.32 -14.31
CA GLY A 169 -8.08 -6.27 -13.65
C GLY A 169 -8.74 -4.90 -13.79
N ALA A 170 -8.42 -4.00 -12.86
CA ALA A 170 -8.89 -2.63 -12.87
C ALA A 170 -7.79 -1.65 -12.47
N ALA A 171 -7.97 -0.38 -12.85
CA ALA A 171 -7.15 0.74 -12.39
C ALA A 171 -8.04 1.83 -11.78
N TYR A 172 -7.62 2.34 -10.62
CA TYR A 172 -8.34 3.31 -9.83
C TYR A 172 -7.51 4.58 -9.75
N VAL A 173 -8.13 5.72 -10.06
CA VAL A 173 -7.46 7.03 -10.01
C VAL A 173 -7.99 7.81 -8.82
N PHE A 174 -7.08 8.22 -7.95
CA PHE A 174 -7.35 9.06 -6.79
C PHE A 174 -6.73 10.42 -7.04
N VAL A 175 -7.50 11.46 -6.76
CA VAL A 175 -7.08 12.87 -6.87
C VAL A 175 -7.34 13.56 -5.54
N ARG A 176 -6.42 14.45 -5.14
CA ARG A 176 -6.55 15.28 -3.95
C ARG A 176 -7.06 16.68 -4.29
#